data_AF-A0A7S0VTA0-F1
#
_entry.id   AF-A0A7S0VTA0-F1
#
_cell.length_a   1.000
_cell.length_b   1.000
_cell.length_c   1.000
_cell.angle_alpha   90.00
_cell.angle_beta   90.00
_cell.angle_gamma   90.00
#
_symmetry.space_group_name_H-M   'P 1'
#
loop_
_entity.id
_entity.type
_entity.pdbx_description
1 polymer ?
#
loop_
_entity_poly.entity_id
_entity_poly.type
_entity_poly.pdbx_seq_one_letter_code
_entity_poly.pdbx_strand_id
1 'polypeptide(L)'
;SGFVMKNPSPTAANLVYWSVVSLIGVGMGAIVYVYARQPDGMLIVSKAFLTTAIAFGGLSLYGYTTKRDMSGWGVFLIMGVVGIIVASILNMLIFQSSMMHMVISVVGLLVFAGLTAYDTQRLKNMYFQIAGNARAMAVATTFGALSLYLDFVNMFQFLLAIMSGRD
;
A
#
# COMPACT_ATOMS: atom_id res chain seq x y z
N SER A 1 -19.27 12.40 -7.30
CA SER A 1 -19.51 13.50 -6.34
C SER A 1 -18.82 13.15 -5.04
N GLY A 2 -17.54 13.49 -4.93
CA GLY A 2 -16.73 13.12 -3.77
C GLY A 2 -17.24 13.82 -2.52
N PHE A 3 -17.09 13.14 -1.38
CA PHE A 3 -17.13 13.73 -0.05
C PHE A 3 -15.98 14.75 0.06
N VAL A 4 -16.17 15.88 -0.61
CA VAL A 4 -15.26 17.02 -0.61
C VAL A 4 -15.55 17.74 0.70
N MET A 5 -14.71 17.50 1.70
CA MET A 5 -14.54 18.50 2.75
C MET A 5 -13.99 19.76 2.08
N LYS A 6 -14.89 20.70 1.77
CA LYS A 6 -14.54 22.10 1.51
C LYS A 6 -13.73 22.56 2.73
N ASN A 7 -12.44 22.84 2.53
CA ASN A 7 -11.41 23.06 3.57
C ASN A 7 -11.05 21.82 4.40
N PRO A 8 -10.24 20.89 3.88
CA PRO A 8 -9.76 19.78 4.68
C PRO A 8 -9.02 20.31 5.91
N SER A 9 -9.39 19.79 7.08
CA SER A 9 -8.76 20.13 8.35
C SER A 9 -7.47 19.32 8.50
N PRO A 10 -6.29 19.97 8.66
CA PRO A 10 -5.05 19.25 8.94
C PRO A 10 -5.17 18.34 10.17
N THR A 11 -5.89 18.78 11.19
CA THR A 11 -6.15 17.99 12.40
C THR A 11 -6.95 16.73 12.07
N ALA A 12 -8.02 16.84 11.27
CA ALA A 12 -8.82 15.68 10.87
C ALA A 12 -7.99 14.69 10.05
N ALA A 13 -7.16 15.18 9.11
CA ALA A 13 -6.27 14.34 8.32
C ALA A 13 -5.28 13.58 9.23
N ASN A 14 -4.70 14.24 10.23
CA ASN A 14 -3.78 13.60 11.19
C ASN A 14 -4.49 12.55 12.05
N LEU A 15 -5.71 12.83 12.52
CA LEU A 15 -6.50 11.86 13.28
C LEU A 15 -6.77 10.59 12.46
N VAL A 16 -7.16 10.75 11.19
CA VAL A 16 -7.36 9.62 10.28
C VAL A 16 -6.05 8.86 10.10
N TYR A 17 -4.95 9.55 9.79
CA TYR A 17 -3.63 8.92 9.61
C TYR A 17 -3.23 8.08 10.82
N TRP A 18 -3.23 8.66 12.02
CA TRP A 18 -2.81 7.94 13.22
C TRP A 18 -3.76 6.78 13.56
N SER A 19 -5.07 6.97 13.41
CA SER A 19 -6.03 5.89 13.65
C SER A 19 -5.79 4.68 12.72
N VAL A 20 -5.58 4.94 11.43
CA VAL A 20 -5.38 3.88 10.43
C VAL A 20 -4.02 3.20 10.64
N VAL A 21 -2.94 3.97 10.79
CA VAL A 21 -1.58 3.43 10.99
C VAL A 21 -1.49 2.63 12.29
N SER A 22 -2.10 3.10 13.38
CA SER A 22 -2.10 2.36 14.64
C SER A 22 -2.90 1.06 14.55
N LEU A 23 -4.09 1.06 13.95
CA LEU A 23 -4.90 -0.15 13.79
C LEU A 23 -4.20 -1.19 12.91
N ILE A 24 -3.66 -0.76 11.77
CA ILE A 24 -2.90 -1.63 10.88
C ILE A 24 -1.62 -2.13 11.57
N GLY A 25 -0.90 -1.26 12.28
CA GLY A 25 0.30 -1.65 13.04
C GLY A 25 0.02 -2.74 14.07
N VAL A 26 -1.08 -2.64 14.83
CA VAL A 26 -1.51 -3.67 15.77
C VAL A 26 -1.85 -4.98 15.05
N GLY A 27 -2.61 -4.90 13.95
CA GLY A 27 -2.93 -6.08 13.12
C GLY A 27 -1.69 -6.76 12.55
N MET A 28 -0.74 -5.98 12.05
CA MET A 28 0.55 -6.47 11.55
C MET A 28 1.38 -7.12 12.65
N GLY A 29 1.36 -6.57 13.87
CA GLY A 29 2.00 -7.19 15.03
C GLY A 29 1.47 -8.60 15.31
N ALA A 30 0.15 -8.80 15.20
CA ALA A 30 -0.45 -10.12 15.33
C ALA A 30 -0.02 -11.08 14.20
N ILE A 31 0.06 -10.60 12.96
CA ILE A 31 0.55 -11.40 11.82
C ILE A 31 2.00 -11.84 12.06
N VAL A 32 2.89 -10.89 12.40
CA VAL A 32 4.31 -11.19 12.69
C VAL A 32 4.45 -12.17 13.84
N TYR A 33 3.62 -12.05 14.89
CA TYR A 33 3.61 -12.98 16.01
C TYR A 33 3.25 -14.41 15.60
N VAL A 34 2.31 -14.59 14.66
CA VAL A 34 1.96 -15.91 14.12
C VAL A 34 3.10 -16.49 13.31
N TYR A 35 3.76 -15.70 12.47
CA TYR A 35 4.93 -16.14 11.70
C TYR A 35 6.11 -16.48 12.61
N ALA A 36 6.38 -15.67 13.64
CA ALA A 36 7.51 -15.84 14.55
C ALA A 36 7.49 -17.17 15.32
N ARG A 37 6.34 -17.83 15.46
CA ARG A 37 6.22 -19.14 16.10
C ARG A 37 6.69 -20.32 15.23
N GLN A 38 6.90 -20.09 13.95
CA GLN A 38 7.29 -21.14 13.01
C GLN A 38 8.82 -21.24 12.92
N PRO A 39 9.35 -22.44 12.62
CA PRO A 39 10.75 -22.57 12.22
C PRO A 39 11.06 -21.59 11.09
N ASP A 40 12.14 -20.82 11.23
CA ASP A 40 12.58 -19.78 10.28
C ASP A 40 11.61 -18.62 10.01
N GLY A 41 10.48 -18.53 10.71
CA GLY A 41 9.45 -17.52 10.44
C GLY A 41 9.92 -16.07 10.61
N MET A 42 10.74 -15.80 11.64
CA MET A 42 11.33 -14.46 11.82
C MET A 42 12.31 -14.09 10.69
N LEU A 43 13.03 -15.08 10.15
CA LEU A 43 13.92 -14.87 9.01
C LEU A 43 13.11 -14.53 7.75
N ILE A 44 11.99 -15.23 7.53
CA ILE A 44 11.07 -14.95 6.40
C ILE A 44 10.50 -13.53 6.50
N VAL A 45 9.98 -13.15 7.69
CA VAL A 45 9.47 -11.80 7.95
C VAL A 45 10.52 -10.73 7.66
N SER A 46 11.75 -10.95 8.14
CA SER A 46 12.86 -10.00 7.94
C SER A 46 13.23 -9.86 6.46
N LYS A 47 13.30 -10.98 5.73
CA LYS A 47 13.58 -10.97 4.29
C LYS A 47 12.46 -10.28 3.49
N ALA A 48 11.19 -10.55 3.83
CA ALA A 48 10.05 -9.91 3.18
C ALA A 48 10.06 -8.39 3.43
N PHE A 49 10.35 -7.96 4.65
CA PHE A 49 10.44 -6.54 5.00
C PHE A 49 11.57 -5.84 4.24
N LEU A 50 12.77 -6.41 4.23
CA LEU A 50 13.91 -5.86 3.51
C LEU A 50 13.66 -5.78 2.01
N THR A 51 13.09 -6.84 1.43
CA THR A 51 12.72 -6.88 0.00
C THR A 51 11.69 -5.80 -0.31
N THR A 52 10.68 -5.63 0.56
CA THR A 52 9.66 -4.59 0.41
C THR A 52 10.29 -3.20 0.49
N ALA A 53 11.19 -2.94 1.45
CA ALA A 53 11.87 -1.67 1.60
C ALA A 53 12.70 -1.29 0.36
N ILE A 54 13.44 -2.24 -0.20
CA ILE A 54 14.24 -2.02 -1.42
C ILE A 54 13.32 -1.76 -2.61
N ALA A 55 12.30 -2.61 -2.81
CA ALA A 55 11.36 -2.47 -3.93
C ALA A 55 10.58 -1.16 -3.85
N PHE A 56 10.00 -0.85 -2.68
CA PHE A 56 9.25 0.37 -2.43
C PHE A 56 10.13 1.62 -2.62
N GLY A 57 11.35 1.60 -2.08
CA GLY A 57 12.30 2.70 -2.25
C GLY A 57 12.68 2.92 -3.72
N GLY A 58 12.97 1.85 -4.45
CA GLY A 58 13.28 1.92 -5.88
C GLY A 58 12.11 2.42 -6.73
N LEU A 59 10.89 1.92 -6.48
CA LEU A 59 9.68 2.33 -7.19
C LEU A 59 9.27 3.76 -6.86
N SER A 60 9.40 4.18 -5.61
CA SER A 60 9.16 5.56 -5.20
C SER A 60 10.17 6.50 -5.86
N LEU A 61 11.46 6.15 -5.87
CA LEU A 61 12.47 6.93 -6.56
C LEU A 61 12.18 7.03 -8.06
N TYR A 62 11.78 5.93 -8.68
CA TYR A 62 11.34 5.91 -10.08
C TYR A 62 10.13 6.82 -10.30
N GLY A 63 9.06 6.70 -9.51
CA GLY A 63 7.86 7.53 -9.60
C GLY A 63 8.16 9.02 -9.39
N TYR A 64 9.10 9.35 -8.51
CA TYR A 64 9.53 10.72 -8.27
C TYR A 64 10.33 11.31 -9.44
N THR A 65 11.20 10.51 -10.07
CA THR A 65 12.14 11.00 -11.09
C THR A 65 11.63 10.86 -12.52
N THR A 66 10.70 9.94 -12.78
CA THR A 66 10.19 9.65 -14.12
C THR A 66 9.43 10.85 -14.69
N LYS A 67 9.63 11.09 -16.00
CA LYS A 67 8.97 12.14 -16.77
C LYS A 67 7.75 11.63 -17.55
N ARG A 68 7.53 10.30 -17.56
CA ARG A 68 6.34 9.72 -18.19
C ARG A 68 5.12 10.08 -17.36
N ASP A 69 4.07 10.57 -17.99
CA ASP A 69 2.82 10.84 -17.31
C ASP A 69 2.13 9.53 -16.94
N MET A 70 1.96 9.30 -15.64
CA MET A 70 1.26 8.13 -15.11
C MET A 70 -0.20 8.46 -14.74
N SER A 71 -0.71 9.67 -15.01
CA SER A 71 -2.08 10.09 -14.68
C SER A 71 -3.16 9.08 -15.13
N GLY A 72 -2.98 8.48 -16.31
CA GLY A 72 -3.88 7.45 -16.86
C GLY A 72 -3.85 6.09 -16.16
N TRP A 73 -2.83 5.80 -15.34
CA TRP A 73 -2.69 4.50 -14.66
C TRP A 73 -3.62 4.36 -13.45
N GLY A 74 -4.03 5.49 -12.84
CA GLY A 74 -4.78 5.49 -11.59
C GLY A 74 -6.06 4.67 -11.63
N VAL A 75 -6.87 4.82 -12.69
CA VAL A 75 -8.14 4.08 -12.82
C VAL A 75 -7.89 2.57 -12.93
N PHE A 76 -6.92 2.17 -13.75
CA PHE A 76 -6.57 0.75 -13.94
C PHE A 76 -6.06 0.11 -12.65
N LEU A 77 -5.17 0.79 -11.92
CA LEU A 77 -4.63 0.28 -10.66
C LEU A 77 -5.69 0.18 -9.57
N ILE A 78 -6.59 1.17 -9.46
CA ILE A 78 -7.72 1.12 -8.52
C ILE A 78 -8.66 -0.05 -8.86
N MET A 79 -8.95 -0.28 -10.15
CA MET A 79 -9.72 -1.47 -10.58
C MET A 79 -9.00 -2.77 -10.21
N GLY A 80 -7.67 -2.81 -10.33
CA GLY A 80 -6.84 -3.92 -9.88
C GLY A 80 -6.99 -4.21 -8.39
N VAL A 81 -6.96 -3.18 -7.54
CA VAL A 81 -7.19 -3.31 -6.08
C VAL A 81 -8.57 -3.87 -5.80
N VAL A 82 -9.62 -3.37 -6.47
CA VAL A 82 -10.97 -3.92 -6.31
C VAL A 82 -11.02 -5.39 -6.71
N GLY A 83 -10.38 -5.76 -7.82
CA GLY A 83 -10.27 -7.16 -8.26
C GLY A 83 -9.58 -8.06 -7.23
N ILE A 84 -8.47 -7.60 -6.64
CA ILE A 84 -7.75 -8.31 -5.59
C ILE A 84 -8.61 -8.51 -4.34
N ILE A 85 -9.37 -7.49 -3.93
CA ILE A 85 -10.28 -7.58 -2.77
C ILE A 85 -11.37 -8.62 -3.03
N VAL A 86 -12.02 -8.56 -4.19
CA VAL A 86 -13.07 -9.52 -4.57
C VAL A 86 -12.50 -10.93 -4.65
N ALA A 87 -11.35 -11.12 -5.31
CA ALA A 87 -10.70 -12.42 -5.40
C ALA A 87 -10.31 -12.98 -4.03
N SER A 88 -9.79 -12.14 -3.13
CA SER A 88 -9.45 -12.52 -1.75
C SER A 88 -10.67 -13.01 -0.98
N ILE A 89 -11.80 -12.29 -1.08
CA ILE A 89 -13.05 -12.67 -0.40
C ILE A 89 -13.59 -13.99 -0.96
N LEU A 90 -13.63 -14.14 -2.29
CA LEU A 90 -14.10 -15.37 -2.93
C LEU A 90 -13.21 -16.57 -2.57
N ASN A 91 -11.89 -16.38 -2.53
CA ASN A 91 -10.99 -17.45 -2.14
C ASN A 91 -11.16 -17.83 -0.66
N MET A 92 -11.38 -16.86 0.23
CA MET A 92 -11.59 -17.13 1.65
C MET A 92 -12.90 -17.89 1.93
N LEU A 93 -13.98 -17.53 1.24
CA LEU A 93 -15.33 -18.04 1.55
C LEU A 93 -15.77 -19.26 0.70
N ILE A 94 -15.28 -19.37 -0.54
CA ILE A 94 -15.81 -20.33 -1.51
C ILE A 94 -14.72 -21.31 -1.96
N PHE A 95 -13.61 -20.81 -2.50
CA PHE A 95 -12.65 -21.67 -3.20
C PHE A 95 -11.62 -22.33 -2.29
N GLN A 96 -11.16 -21.61 -1.25
CA GLN A 96 -10.15 -22.04 -0.28
C GLN A 96 -8.92 -22.68 -0.96
N SER A 97 -8.48 -22.08 -2.07
CA SER A 97 -7.43 -22.61 -2.93
C SER A 97 -6.08 -21.94 -2.65
N SER A 98 -5.07 -22.78 -2.43
CA SER A 98 -3.66 -22.39 -2.29
C SER A 98 -3.11 -21.70 -3.53
N MET A 99 -3.37 -22.29 -4.70
CA MET A 99 -2.95 -21.72 -5.98
C MET A 99 -3.59 -20.35 -6.20
N MET A 100 -4.88 -20.19 -5.87
CA MET A 100 -5.54 -18.90 -6.00
C MET A 100 -4.97 -17.86 -5.03
N HIS A 101 -4.64 -18.26 -3.80
CA HIS A 101 -3.96 -17.40 -2.83
C HIS A 101 -2.58 -16.92 -3.34
N MET A 102 -1.80 -17.82 -3.95
CA MET A 102 -0.52 -17.47 -4.58
C MET A 102 -0.70 -16.49 -5.74
N VAL A 103 -1.67 -16.72 -6.63
CA VAL A 103 -1.98 -15.83 -7.76
C VAL A 103 -2.41 -14.45 -7.27
N ILE A 104 -3.31 -14.40 -6.28
CA ILE A 104 -3.74 -13.15 -5.64
C ILE A 104 -2.54 -12.40 -5.08
N SER A 105 -1.62 -13.11 -4.43
CA SER A 105 -0.44 -12.48 -3.82
C SER A 105 0.52 -11.92 -4.86
N VAL A 106 0.79 -12.65 -5.95
CA VAL A 106 1.66 -12.16 -7.03
C VAL A 106 1.04 -10.97 -7.76
N VAL A 107 -0.25 -11.06 -8.12
CA VAL A 107 -0.97 -9.95 -8.76
C VAL A 107 -1.06 -8.74 -7.83
N GLY A 108 -1.35 -8.98 -6.55
CA GLY A 108 -1.34 -7.98 -5.49
C GLY A 108 -0.03 -7.22 -5.42
N LEU A 109 1.09 -7.94 -5.34
CA LEU A 109 2.42 -7.34 -5.33
C LEU A 109 2.65 -6.44 -6.56
N LEU A 110 2.28 -6.89 -7.76
CA LEU A 110 2.48 -6.10 -8.98
C LEU A 110 1.59 -4.85 -9.03
N VAL A 111 0.34 -4.95 -8.61
CA VAL A 111 -0.59 -3.81 -8.57
C VAL A 111 -0.09 -2.76 -7.56
N PHE A 112 0.31 -3.18 -6.36
CA PHE A 112 0.81 -2.25 -5.35
C PHE A 112 2.21 -1.70 -5.67
N ALA A 113 3.04 -2.45 -6.39
CA ALA A 113 4.28 -1.92 -6.96
C ALA A 113 3.99 -0.80 -7.99
N GLY A 114 2.99 -0.99 -8.85
CA GLY A 114 2.51 0.02 -9.77
C GLY A 114 1.92 1.25 -9.05
N LEU A 115 1.11 1.03 -8.02
CA LEU A 115 0.55 2.09 -7.17
C LEU A 115 1.64 2.89 -6.48
N THR A 116 2.67 2.25 -5.94
CA THR A 116 3.78 2.95 -5.27
C THR A 116 4.43 4.00 -6.19
N ALA A 117 4.73 3.62 -7.43
CA ALA A 117 5.30 4.54 -8.42
C ALA A 117 4.30 5.65 -8.81
N TYR A 118 3.04 5.28 -9.06
CA TYR A 118 1.96 6.21 -9.41
C TYR A 118 1.67 7.22 -8.30
N ASP A 119 1.48 6.76 -7.06
CA ASP A 119 1.15 7.58 -5.90
C ASP A 119 2.31 8.51 -5.53
N THR A 120 3.56 8.06 -5.69
CA THR A 120 4.72 8.94 -5.52
C THR A 120 4.73 10.07 -6.54
N GLN A 121 4.47 9.77 -7.81
CA GLN A 121 4.39 10.80 -8.85
C GLN A 121 3.19 11.74 -8.63
N ARG A 122 2.03 11.18 -8.29
CA ARG A 122 0.80 11.94 -7.99
C ARG A 122 1.03 12.90 -6.83
N LEU A 123 1.66 12.42 -5.75
CA LEU A 123 1.96 13.21 -4.58
C LEU A 123 2.89 14.37 -4.93
N LYS A 124 4.01 14.09 -5.62
CA LYS A 124 4.93 15.12 -6.13
C LYS A 124 4.19 16.20 -6.94
N ASN A 125 3.37 15.79 -7.91
CA ASN A 125 2.65 16.71 -8.78
C ASN A 125 1.63 17.55 -7.99
N MET A 126 0.95 16.95 -7.01
CA MET A 126 0.01 17.65 -6.14
C MET A 126 0.70 18.73 -5.31
N TYR A 127 1.89 18.48 -4.77
CA TYR A 127 2.67 19.50 -4.03
C TYR A 127 3.00 20.72 -4.88
N PHE A 128 3.34 20.52 -6.16
CA PHE A 128 3.59 21.63 -7.08
C PHE A 128 2.34 22.46 -7.34
N GLN A 129 1.17 21.83 -7.45
CA GLN A 129 -0.10 22.52 -7.73
C GLN A 129 -0.61 23.36 -6.56
N ILE A 130 -0.37 22.92 -5.32
CA ILE A 130 -0.85 23.59 -4.10
C ILE A 130 0.25 24.42 -3.40
N ALA A 131 1.39 24.62 -4.07
CA ALA A 131 2.49 25.40 -3.55
C ALA A 131 2.02 26.80 -3.10
N GLY A 132 2.45 27.21 -1.90
CA GLY A 132 2.02 28.47 -1.28
C GLY A 132 0.75 28.38 -0.42
N ASN A 133 -0.01 27.28 -0.47
CA ASN A 133 -1.12 27.03 0.45
C ASN A 133 -0.69 26.08 1.58
N ALA A 134 -0.19 26.64 2.69
CA ALA A 134 0.32 25.88 3.82
C ALA A 134 -0.70 24.85 4.37
N ARG A 135 -1.99 25.20 4.42
CA ARG A 135 -3.04 24.30 4.91
C ARG A 135 -3.26 23.13 3.95
N ALA A 136 -3.33 23.38 2.65
CA ALA A 136 -3.49 22.33 1.65
C ALA A 136 -2.26 21.41 1.62
N MET A 137 -1.05 21.97 1.73
CA MET A 137 0.19 21.18 1.80
C MET A 137 0.21 20.26 3.02
N ALA A 138 -0.20 20.73 4.20
CA ALA A 138 -0.26 19.89 5.39
C ALA A 138 -1.18 18.67 5.17
N VAL A 139 -2.36 18.89 4.62
CA VAL A 139 -3.33 17.82 4.31
C VAL A 139 -2.78 16.85 3.25
N ALA A 140 -2.22 17.38 2.16
CA ALA A 140 -1.63 16.60 1.09
C ALA A 140 -0.47 15.71 1.59
N THR A 141 0.33 16.24 2.52
CA THR A 141 1.41 15.49 3.19
C THR A 141 0.86 14.29 3.94
N THR A 142 -0.16 14.52 4.77
CA THR A 142 -0.74 13.46 5.60
C THR A 142 -1.41 12.37 4.77
N PHE A 143 -2.23 12.72 3.78
CA PHE A 143 -2.87 11.73 2.91
C PHE A 143 -1.89 11.07 1.95
N GLY A 144 -0.88 11.80 1.47
CA GLY A 144 0.20 11.24 0.67
C GLY A 144 1.00 10.19 1.43
N ALA A 145 1.39 10.50 2.67
CA ALA A 145 2.06 9.56 3.56
C ALA A 145 1.18 8.34 3.87
N LEU A 146 -0.13 8.54 4.08
CA LEU A 146 -1.07 7.44 4.30
C LEU A 146 -1.14 6.50 3.08
N SER A 147 -1.27 7.05 1.87
CA SER A 147 -1.32 6.27 0.62
C SER A 147 -0.07 5.41 0.47
N LEU A 148 1.11 6.03 0.61
CA LEU A 148 2.40 5.37 0.51
C LEU A 148 2.61 4.32 1.62
N TYR A 149 2.11 4.57 2.83
CA TYR A 149 2.10 3.59 3.92
C TYR A 149 1.26 2.36 3.58
N LEU A 150 0.06 2.57 3.03
CA LEU A 150 -0.82 1.47 2.62
C LEU A 150 -0.19 0.65 1.49
N ASP A 151 0.45 1.31 0.52
CA ASP A 151 1.16 0.62 -0.55
C ASP A 151 2.28 -0.27 0.01
N PHE A 152 3.10 0.28 0.90
CA PHE A 152 4.18 -0.46 1.55
C PHE A 152 3.64 -1.68 2.32
N VAL A 153 2.62 -1.49 3.16
CA VAL A 153 2.07 -2.56 4.00
C VAL A 153 1.43 -3.66 3.16
N ASN A 154 0.75 -3.31 2.06
CA ASN A 154 0.17 -4.31 1.17
C ASN A 154 1.26 -5.07 0.40
N MET A 155 2.27 -4.39 -0.15
CA MET A 155 3.42 -5.06 -0.75
C MET A 155 4.10 -6.01 0.22
N PHE A 156 4.29 -5.59 1.48
CA PHE A 156 4.87 -6.42 2.52
C PHE A 156 4.05 -7.67 2.80
N GLN A 157 2.72 -7.54 2.96
CA GLN A 157 1.85 -8.69 3.18
C GLN A 157 1.87 -9.69 2.03
N PHE A 158 1.85 -9.21 0.78
CA PHE A 158 1.93 -10.08 -0.39
C PHE A 158 3.30 -10.76 -0.54
N LEU A 159 4.40 -10.03 -0.31
CA LEU A 159 5.73 -10.64 -0.29
C LEU A 159 5.87 -11.65 0.84
N LEU A 160 5.36 -11.33 2.03
CA LEU A 160 5.35 -12.26 3.15
C LEU A 160 4.58 -13.54 2.82
N ALA A 161 3.39 -13.43 2.21
CA ALA A 161 2.61 -14.57 1.75
C ALA A 161 3.40 -15.43 0.74
N ILE A 162 3.98 -14.81 -0.30
CA ILE A 162 4.78 -15.50 -1.33
C ILE A 162 5.99 -16.20 -0.72
N MET A 163 6.75 -15.51 0.13
CA MET A 163 8.01 -16.02 0.68
C MET A 163 7.80 -17.05 1.78
N SER A 164 6.67 -17.00 2.47
CA SER A 164 6.34 -17.99 3.48
C SER A 164 6.00 -19.35 2.90
N GLY A 165 5.57 -19.41 1.63
CA GLY A 165 5.07 -20.63 1.00
C GLY A 165 3.92 -21.27 1.77
N ARG A 166 3.27 -20.52 2.68
CA ARG A 166 2.23 -21.06 3.56
C ARG A 166 0.92 -21.18 2.82
N ASP A 167 0.54 -22.43 2.64
CA ASP A 167 -0.74 -22.98 3.06
C ASP A 167 -0.65 -23.46 4.52
#